data_AF-A0A545T7A4-F1
#
_entry.id   AF-A0A545T7A4-F1
#
_cell.length_a   1.000
_cell.length_b   1.000
_cell.length_c   1.000
_cell.angle_alpha   90.00
_cell.angle_beta   90.00
_cell.angle_gamma   90.00
#
_symmetry.space_group_name_H-M   'P 1'
#
loop_
_entity.id
_entity.type
_entity.pdbx_description
1 polymer ?
#
loop_
_entity_poly.entity_id
_entity_poly.type
_entity_poly.pdbx_seq_one_letter_code
_entity_poly.pdbx_strand_id
1 'polypeptide(L)'
;MEHSEIIDDPSQYGSKGQSWASEFVAYMKAIVTHPTYKGMPDAIKNDGKIQWEAPSNRSSGQYQFTHNKRRDWWKAKAESLGIDTTKDQWISKTAKQIHPTGEKPCKRCGEIMKIAYVYPQANLVKRFKKHLGEDFEISTMEPIHDVVQRAYDLLPEKFLSSFKKLFATKDSVVPEIGDNIDEIFSWLDDEYIPNEPSILSPGVMSNAPDRFDGFHSFNRCCRGKADTGRHAANLRSYTTDRRVFEFWSEGDWIAADRLMGLVKTVLRNEANADGGEGPPTADHIGPLSLGFCHRPEFKLLSKAANSAKNNRMSLEDVYYLIECERKGINVASWYAKPLWDLRKLSVNSDEKALRLSKMLRDNQRNAMKILCSMFESEKYAFLVYLLELHYADRKVEFENLRAEDFFTAFDQLEEEPRTTKYSSEQKARRIRIGFEALRTYIEKNNRHTFEVEVDAVSVLVEDAVNILNNSSQEILELDAQVKGILFSEDGGRSEFALREWAQSFPIEKIEPFDKAKERLNLAMSVVGKSINDMWESDRYVREEFEDVS
;
A
#
# COMPACT_ATOMS: atom_id res chain seq x y z
N MET A 1 16.55 -37.82 -0.76
CA MET A 1 17.25 -36.66 -1.36
C MET A 1 18.34 -36.29 -0.38
N GLU A 2 19.60 -36.48 -0.79
CA GLU A 2 20.75 -35.98 -0.04
C GLU A 2 20.53 -34.51 0.30
N HIS A 3 20.64 -34.15 1.58
CA HIS A 3 20.58 -32.76 1.99
C HIS A 3 21.78 -32.05 1.36
N SER A 4 21.53 -31.28 0.29
CA SER A 4 22.50 -30.27 -0.16
C SER A 4 22.93 -29.47 1.05
N GLU A 5 24.23 -29.37 1.28
CA GLU A 5 24.80 -28.61 2.40
C GLU A 5 24.21 -27.18 2.40
N ILE A 6 23.59 -26.77 3.52
CA ILE A 6 22.95 -25.45 3.61
C ILE A 6 24.05 -24.40 3.61
N ILE A 7 24.04 -23.54 2.60
CA ILE A 7 24.97 -22.40 2.51
C ILE A 7 24.63 -21.40 3.62
N ASP A 8 25.60 -21.12 4.48
CA ASP A 8 25.50 -20.14 5.57
C ASP A 8 26.57 -19.04 5.50
N ASP A 9 27.38 -19.02 4.46
CA ASP A 9 28.32 -17.92 4.19
C ASP A 9 27.55 -16.64 3.80
N PRO A 10 27.63 -15.56 4.60
CA PRO A 10 26.95 -14.31 4.29
C PRO A 10 27.36 -13.67 2.96
N SER A 11 28.57 -13.96 2.45
CA SER A 11 29.04 -13.46 1.16
C SER A 11 28.21 -13.99 -0.02
N GLN A 12 27.58 -15.16 0.16
CA GLN A 12 26.72 -15.80 -0.82
C GLN A 12 25.29 -15.24 -0.81
N TYR A 13 24.96 -14.40 0.17
CA TYR A 13 23.66 -13.76 0.34
C TYR A 13 23.75 -12.25 0.11
N GLY A 14 23.00 -11.76 -0.87
CA GLY A 14 23.04 -10.35 -1.23
C GLY A 14 22.49 -10.09 -2.62
N SER A 15 22.20 -8.83 -2.91
CA SER A 15 21.87 -8.38 -4.28
C SER A 15 22.29 -6.93 -4.42
N LYS A 16 22.76 -6.52 -5.61
CA LYS A 16 23.10 -5.12 -5.92
C LYS A 16 24.15 -4.51 -4.96
N GLY A 17 25.20 -5.26 -4.64
CA GLY A 17 26.34 -4.75 -3.86
C GLY A 17 26.13 -4.61 -2.35
N GLN A 18 25.03 -5.16 -1.80
CA GLN A 18 24.80 -5.22 -0.34
C GLN A 18 24.75 -6.67 0.13
N SER A 19 25.68 -7.03 1.02
CA SER A 19 25.70 -8.31 1.74
C SER A 19 24.64 -8.33 2.84
N TRP A 20 24.17 -9.52 3.20
CA TRP A 20 23.33 -9.71 4.38
C TRP A 20 24.20 -9.81 5.64
N ALA A 21 23.68 -9.36 6.78
CA ALA A 21 24.39 -9.46 8.04
C ALA A 21 24.65 -10.93 8.43
N SER A 22 25.81 -11.22 9.00
CA SER A 22 26.22 -12.56 9.44
C SER A 22 25.22 -13.18 10.40
N GLU A 23 24.75 -12.39 11.36
CA GLU A 23 23.80 -12.80 12.39
C GLU A 23 22.48 -13.21 11.73
N PHE A 24 22.07 -12.50 10.68
CA PHE A 24 20.86 -12.80 9.95
C PHE A 24 20.97 -14.12 9.18
N VAL A 25 22.11 -14.39 8.53
CA VAL A 25 22.30 -15.65 7.79
C VAL A 25 22.37 -16.84 8.73
N ALA A 26 23.07 -16.71 9.87
CA ALA A 26 23.07 -17.74 10.90
C ALA A 26 21.66 -18.02 11.44
N TYR A 27 20.89 -16.95 11.69
CA TYR A 27 19.49 -17.06 12.10
C TYR A 27 18.61 -17.76 11.05
N MET A 28 18.80 -17.48 9.76
CA MET A 28 18.03 -18.18 8.72
C MET A 28 18.27 -19.69 8.76
N LYS A 29 19.53 -20.11 8.89
CA LYS A 29 19.89 -21.53 9.00
C LYS A 29 19.27 -22.15 10.25
N ALA A 30 19.33 -21.45 11.40
CA ALA A 30 18.71 -21.91 12.63
C ALA A 30 17.18 -22.10 12.48
N ILE A 31 16.48 -21.15 11.85
CA ILE A 31 15.02 -21.23 11.65
C ILE A 31 14.64 -22.35 10.68
N VAL A 32 15.32 -22.47 9.54
CA VAL A 32 15.01 -23.48 8.52
C VAL A 32 15.24 -24.90 9.02
N THR A 33 16.20 -25.08 9.93
CA THR A 33 16.50 -26.38 10.53
C THR A 33 15.70 -26.64 11.82
N HIS A 34 14.98 -25.65 12.34
CA HIS A 34 14.24 -25.79 13.58
C HIS A 34 13.02 -26.72 13.41
N PRO A 35 12.77 -27.68 14.33
CA PRO A 35 11.65 -28.62 14.23
C PRO A 35 10.27 -27.96 14.05
N THR A 36 10.09 -26.77 14.62
CA THR A 36 8.86 -25.98 14.50
C THR A 36 8.45 -25.70 13.05
N TYR A 37 9.42 -25.47 12.16
CA TYR A 37 9.21 -25.14 10.74
C TYR A 37 9.32 -26.36 9.82
N LYS A 38 9.37 -27.57 10.40
CA LYS A 38 9.45 -28.82 9.64
C LYS A 38 8.29 -28.91 8.64
N GLY A 39 8.63 -29.31 7.40
CA GLY A 39 7.67 -29.43 6.31
C GLY A 39 7.30 -28.12 5.63
N MET A 40 7.91 -26.98 6.00
CA MET A 40 7.67 -25.73 5.29
C MET A 40 8.12 -25.84 3.82
N PRO A 41 7.25 -25.54 2.84
CA PRO A 41 7.56 -25.73 1.43
C PRO A 41 8.70 -24.85 0.92
N ASP A 42 9.48 -25.45 0.02
CA ASP A 42 10.60 -24.82 -0.69
C ASP A 42 11.55 -24.07 0.28
N ALA A 43 12.00 -24.73 1.34
CA ALA A 43 12.87 -24.12 2.36
C ALA A 43 14.29 -23.87 1.85
N ILE A 44 14.83 -24.86 1.14
CA ILE A 44 16.20 -24.87 0.58
C ILE A 44 16.07 -25.00 -0.94
N LYS A 45 16.85 -24.20 -1.66
CA LYS A 45 16.90 -24.24 -3.12
C LYS A 45 17.83 -25.34 -3.62
N ASN A 46 17.77 -25.64 -4.92
CA ASN A 46 18.66 -26.62 -5.54
C ASN A 46 20.15 -26.23 -5.43
N ASP A 47 20.46 -24.94 -5.29
CA ASP A 47 21.82 -24.42 -5.11
C ASP A 47 22.30 -24.42 -3.65
N GLY A 48 21.53 -25.01 -2.72
CA GLY A 48 21.84 -25.06 -1.29
C GLY A 48 21.52 -23.76 -0.53
N LYS A 49 21.10 -22.68 -1.21
CA LYS A 49 20.70 -21.42 -0.54
C LYS A 49 19.32 -21.54 0.09
N ILE A 50 19.13 -20.80 1.18
CA ILE A 50 17.83 -20.68 1.82
C ILE A 50 16.89 -19.81 0.98
N GLN A 51 15.70 -20.32 0.66
CA GLN A 51 14.65 -19.56 0.00
C GLN A 51 13.89 -18.73 1.05
N TRP A 52 14.49 -17.63 1.50
CA TRP A 52 13.91 -16.85 2.60
C TRP A 52 12.62 -16.09 2.20
N GLU A 53 12.62 -15.48 1.01
CA GLU A 53 11.57 -14.57 0.56
C GLU A 53 10.72 -15.21 -0.55
N ALA A 54 9.40 -15.24 -0.39
CA ALA A 54 8.46 -15.81 -1.34
C ALA A 54 7.29 -14.85 -1.63
N PRO A 55 7.54 -13.72 -2.32
CA PRO A 55 6.49 -12.75 -2.61
C PRO A 55 5.43 -13.31 -3.57
N SER A 56 4.18 -12.90 -3.37
CA SER A 56 3.01 -13.33 -4.16
C SER A 56 3.03 -12.97 -5.65
N ASN A 57 3.98 -12.16 -6.11
CA ASN A 57 4.05 -11.64 -7.48
C ASN A 57 5.08 -12.33 -8.37
N ARG A 58 5.66 -13.46 -7.95
CA ARG A 58 6.53 -14.26 -8.83
C ARG A 58 5.68 -14.88 -9.95
N SER A 59 5.99 -14.53 -11.19
CA SER A 59 5.21 -14.92 -12.38
C SER A 59 5.76 -16.14 -13.13
N SER A 60 6.96 -16.61 -12.79
CA SER A 60 7.63 -17.73 -13.47
C SER A 60 8.76 -18.32 -12.62
N GLY A 61 9.19 -19.54 -12.98
CA GLY A 61 10.30 -20.27 -12.35
C GLY A 61 9.86 -21.30 -11.31
N GLN A 62 10.79 -22.17 -10.89
CA GLN A 62 10.54 -23.32 -10.00
C GLN A 62 9.84 -22.94 -8.68
N TYR A 63 10.07 -21.71 -8.18
CA TYR A 63 9.56 -21.22 -6.91
C TYR A 63 8.39 -20.22 -7.07
N GLN A 64 7.72 -20.19 -8.22
CA GLN A 64 6.62 -19.23 -8.47
C GLN A 64 5.44 -19.44 -7.51
N PHE A 65 5.16 -20.68 -7.12
CA PHE A 65 4.04 -21.03 -6.24
C PHE A 65 4.41 -21.13 -4.75
N THR A 66 5.66 -20.87 -4.36
CA THR A 66 6.13 -21.00 -2.97
C THR A 66 5.29 -20.19 -1.99
N HIS A 67 4.86 -18.98 -2.38
CA HIS A 67 3.99 -18.13 -1.56
C HIS A 67 2.72 -18.88 -1.12
N ASN A 68 2.04 -19.54 -2.07
CA ASN A 68 0.78 -20.22 -1.81
C ASN A 68 1.01 -21.48 -0.98
N LYS A 69 1.98 -22.31 -1.37
CA LYS A 69 2.36 -23.50 -0.60
C LYS A 69 2.67 -23.16 0.87
N ARG A 70 3.38 -22.05 1.12
CA ARG A 70 3.67 -21.58 2.48
C ARG A 70 2.41 -21.09 3.19
N ARG A 71 1.51 -20.39 2.50
CA ARG A 71 0.24 -19.97 3.09
C ARG A 71 -0.56 -21.16 3.59
N ASP A 72 -0.59 -22.25 2.81
CA ASP A 72 -1.31 -23.47 3.18
C ASP A 72 -0.63 -24.19 4.35
N TRP A 73 0.71 -24.23 4.38
CA TRP A 73 1.46 -24.69 5.56
C TRP A 73 1.14 -23.86 6.81
N TRP A 74 1.10 -22.53 6.68
CA TRP A 74 0.74 -21.64 7.78
C TRP A 74 -0.67 -21.93 8.27
N LYS A 75 -1.63 -22.17 7.35
CA LYS A 75 -3.02 -22.50 7.69
C LYS A 75 -3.11 -23.78 8.51
N ALA A 76 -2.48 -24.85 8.03
CA ALA A 76 -2.42 -26.12 8.76
C ALA A 76 -1.72 -25.96 10.12
N LYS A 77 -0.66 -25.15 10.19
CA LYS A 77 0.05 -24.85 11.45
C LYS A 77 -0.85 -24.09 12.44
N ALA A 78 -1.61 -23.11 11.96
CA ALA A 78 -2.57 -22.35 12.78
C ALA A 78 -3.67 -23.25 13.34
N GLU A 79 -4.25 -24.10 12.48
CA GLU A 79 -5.26 -25.09 12.88
C GLU A 79 -4.72 -26.06 13.93
N SER A 80 -3.46 -26.51 13.80
CA SER A 80 -2.80 -27.37 14.80
C SER A 80 -2.60 -26.71 16.16
N LEU A 81 -2.65 -25.38 16.24
CA LEU A 81 -2.53 -24.60 17.47
C LEU A 81 -3.89 -24.14 18.01
N GLY A 82 -5.00 -24.53 17.37
CA GLY A 82 -6.34 -24.06 17.72
C GLY A 82 -6.59 -22.59 17.36
N ILE A 83 -5.79 -22.01 16.45
CA ILE A 83 -6.01 -20.65 15.95
C ILE A 83 -7.05 -20.69 14.84
N ASP A 84 -8.13 -19.93 15.02
CA ASP A 84 -9.21 -19.80 14.05
C ASP A 84 -8.71 -19.09 12.77
N THR A 85 -8.64 -19.85 11.66
CA THR A 85 -8.17 -19.36 10.35
C THR A 85 -9.23 -18.56 9.58
N THR A 86 -10.45 -18.45 10.10
CA THR A 86 -11.51 -17.59 9.55
C THR A 86 -11.40 -16.15 10.03
N LYS A 87 -10.70 -15.90 11.15
CA LYS A 87 -10.49 -14.57 11.72
C LYS A 87 -9.24 -13.90 11.17
N ASP A 88 -9.26 -12.58 11.04
CA ASP A 88 -8.09 -11.82 10.62
C ASP A 88 -6.86 -12.03 11.53
N GLN A 89 -5.67 -11.79 10.96
CA GLN A 89 -4.36 -11.87 11.64
C GLN A 89 -3.95 -13.26 12.15
N TRP A 90 -4.68 -14.33 11.82
CA TRP A 90 -4.36 -15.70 12.22
C TRP A 90 -2.91 -16.09 11.90
N ILE A 91 -2.37 -15.68 10.73
CA ILE A 91 -0.98 -15.98 10.35
C ILE A 91 0.02 -15.25 11.26
N SER A 92 -0.25 -13.99 11.61
CA SER A 92 0.62 -13.21 12.49
C SER A 92 0.65 -13.79 13.90
N LYS A 93 -0.52 -14.20 14.43
CA LYS A 93 -0.62 -14.88 15.73
C LYS A 93 0.15 -16.20 15.72
N THR A 94 -0.03 -17.00 14.67
CA THR A 94 0.70 -18.26 14.46
C THR A 94 2.21 -18.00 14.45
N ALA A 95 2.68 -17.04 13.65
CA ALA A 95 4.11 -16.72 13.54
C ALA A 95 4.72 -16.30 14.88
N LYS A 96 4.03 -15.50 15.68
CA LYS A 96 4.50 -15.10 17.03
C LYS A 96 4.53 -16.30 17.99
N GLN A 97 3.47 -17.10 18.00
CA GLN A 97 3.35 -18.24 18.92
C GLN A 97 4.38 -19.34 18.65
N ILE A 98 4.76 -19.54 17.39
CA ILE A 98 5.72 -20.59 17.03
C ILE A 98 7.17 -20.10 16.98
N HIS A 99 7.42 -18.79 17.01
CA HIS A 99 8.76 -18.26 16.84
C HIS A 99 9.70 -18.77 17.95
N PRO A 100 10.81 -19.48 17.65
CA PRO A 100 11.57 -20.22 18.66
C PRO A 100 12.16 -19.37 19.79
N THR A 101 12.53 -18.13 19.49
CA THR A 101 13.27 -17.25 20.41
C THR A 101 12.52 -15.98 20.79
N GLY A 102 11.38 -15.67 20.16
CA GLY A 102 10.76 -14.34 20.25
C GLY A 102 11.58 -13.15 19.70
N GLU A 103 12.78 -13.38 19.14
CA GLU A 103 13.72 -12.33 18.72
C GLU A 103 14.41 -12.66 17.42
N LYS A 104 14.75 -11.64 16.62
CA LYS A 104 15.33 -11.85 15.31
C LYS A 104 16.34 -10.74 14.92
N PRO A 105 17.48 -11.09 14.31
CA PRO A 105 18.42 -10.13 13.74
C PRO A 105 17.89 -9.42 12.50
N CYS A 106 18.38 -8.20 12.27
CA CYS A 106 18.07 -7.41 11.08
C CYS A 106 18.91 -7.87 9.88
N LYS A 107 18.27 -8.11 8.72
CA LYS A 107 18.95 -8.48 7.46
C LYS A 107 20.11 -7.55 7.06
N ARG A 108 20.01 -6.26 7.41
CA ARG A 108 20.98 -5.23 7.00
C ARG A 108 22.10 -4.99 8.01
N CYS A 109 21.78 -4.88 9.29
CA CYS A 109 22.74 -4.43 10.31
C CYS A 109 22.96 -5.44 11.43
N GLY A 110 22.35 -6.63 11.37
CA GLY A 110 22.50 -7.67 12.40
C GLY A 110 21.68 -7.42 13.66
N GLU A 111 21.35 -6.17 13.99
CA GLU A 111 20.65 -5.77 15.22
C GLU A 111 19.44 -6.66 15.54
N ILE A 112 19.49 -7.33 16.70
CA ILE A 112 18.47 -8.24 17.19
C ILE A 112 17.35 -7.42 17.84
N MET A 113 16.11 -7.70 17.48
CA MET A 113 14.96 -7.04 18.09
C MET A 113 13.85 -8.04 18.43
N LYS A 114 13.08 -7.72 19.47
CA LYS A 114 11.92 -8.51 19.92
C LYS A 114 10.77 -8.42 18.90
N ILE A 115 10.09 -9.55 18.66
CA ILE A 115 8.85 -9.59 17.87
C ILE A 115 7.63 -9.13 18.69
N ALA A 116 7.76 -9.10 20.02
CA ALA A 116 6.75 -8.62 20.96
C ALA A 116 6.62 -7.09 20.93
N TYR A 117 5.45 -6.58 21.33
CA TYR A 117 5.13 -5.15 21.32
C TYR A 117 5.78 -4.43 22.51
N VAL A 118 7.10 -4.34 22.51
CA VAL A 118 7.87 -3.77 23.64
C VAL A 118 8.44 -2.39 23.34
N TYR A 119 8.47 -1.93 22.08
CA TYR A 119 9.16 -0.67 21.74
C TYR A 119 8.19 0.52 21.75
N PRO A 120 8.49 1.60 22.51
CA PRO A 120 7.66 2.80 22.55
C PRO A 120 7.43 3.42 21.18
N GLN A 121 6.19 3.83 20.93
CA GLN A 121 5.87 4.71 19.83
C GLN A 121 5.99 6.19 20.22
N ALA A 122 5.98 7.07 19.23
CA ALA A 122 6.11 8.51 19.42
C ALA A 122 5.11 9.10 20.42
N ASN A 123 3.89 8.54 20.50
CA ASN A 123 2.89 9.00 21.47
C ASN A 123 3.27 8.64 22.90
N LEU A 124 3.81 7.44 23.15
CA LEU A 124 4.28 7.06 24.48
C LEU A 124 5.49 7.90 24.87
N VAL A 125 6.44 8.12 23.95
CA VAL A 125 7.58 9.03 24.15
C VAL A 125 7.12 10.42 24.58
N LYS A 126 6.13 11.00 23.90
CA LYS A 126 5.55 12.30 24.29
C LYS A 126 4.91 12.28 25.67
N ARG A 127 4.26 11.18 26.06
CA ARG A 127 3.65 11.04 27.40
C ARG A 127 4.73 10.99 28.48
N PHE A 128 5.76 10.19 28.30
CA PHE A 128 6.90 10.13 29.22
C PHE A 128 7.54 11.51 29.40
N LYS A 129 7.83 12.21 28.31
CA LYS A 129 8.37 13.58 28.39
C LYS A 129 7.44 14.56 29.09
N LYS A 130 6.14 14.53 28.75
CA LYS A 130 5.14 15.39 29.39
C LYS A 130 5.02 15.17 30.90
N HIS A 131 5.11 13.92 31.36
CA HIS A 131 4.83 13.56 32.76
C HIS A 131 6.08 13.47 33.63
N LEU A 132 7.23 13.10 33.06
CA LEU A 132 8.49 12.94 33.79
C LEU A 132 9.47 14.09 33.56
N GLY A 133 9.28 14.88 32.50
CA GLY A 133 10.12 16.02 32.12
C GLY A 133 10.66 15.89 30.70
N GLU A 134 10.83 17.02 30.00
CA GLU A 134 11.29 17.02 28.59
C GLU A 134 12.69 16.42 28.41
N ASP A 135 13.51 16.50 29.44
CA ASP A 135 14.87 15.95 29.50
C ASP A 135 14.91 14.45 29.80
N PHE A 136 13.76 13.80 30.07
CA PHE A 136 13.73 12.36 30.28
C PHE A 136 14.13 11.63 28.99
N GLU A 137 15.21 10.85 29.09
CA GLU A 137 15.75 10.08 27.98
C GLU A 137 14.91 8.83 27.69
N ILE A 138 14.35 8.78 26.49
CA ILE A 138 13.57 7.65 26.00
C ILE A 138 13.74 7.51 24.49
N SER A 139 13.97 6.28 24.03
CA SER A 139 14.12 5.96 22.61
C SER A 139 12.98 5.08 22.10
N THR A 140 12.62 5.26 20.83
CA THR A 140 11.69 4.34 20.14
C THR A 140 12.33 3.01 19.75
N MET A 141 13.61 2.84 20.05
CA MET A 141 14.43 1.65 19.78
C MET A 141 14.77 0.86 21.04
N GLU A 142 14.30 1.33 22.20
CA GLU A 142 14.55 0.74 23.50
C GLU A 142 13.30 -0.04 23.98
N PRO A 143 13.43 -1.25 24.55
CA PRO A 143 12.32 -1.95 25.20
C PRO A 143 11.68 -1.14 26.33
N ILE A 144 10.37 -1.26 26.49
CA ILE A 144 9.60 -0.53 27.50
C ILE A 144 10.03 -0.88 28.93
N HIS A 145 10.51 -2.11 29.17
CA HIS A 145 11.06 -2.53 30.45
C HIS A 145 12.23 -1.65 30.89
N ASP A 146 13.18 -1.38 29.99
CA ASP A 146 14.36 -0.56 30.29
C ASP A 146 13.96 0.90 30.58
N VAL A 147 12.98 1.41 29.83
CA VAL A 147 12.40 2.74 30.05
C VAL A 147 11.69 2.83 31.41
N VAL A 148 10.94 1.79 31.78
CA VAL A 148 10.20 1.71 33.06
C VAL A 148 11.17 1.60 34.22
N GLN A 149 12.19 0.75 34.11
CA GLN A 149 13.29 0.66 35.09
C GLN A 149 13.93 2.02 35.31
N ARG A 150 14.32 2.70 34.22
CA ARG A 150 14.90 4.05 34.29
C ARG A 150 13.95 5.06 34.95
N ALA A 151 12.68 5.04 34.59
CA ALA A 151 11.69 5.97 35.16
C ALA A 151 11.50 5.74 36.66
N TYR A 152 11.47 4.47 37.08
CA TYR A 152 11.36 4.07 38.47
C TYR A 152 12.61 4.45 39.26
N ASP A 153 13.82 4.21 38.72
CA ASP A 153 15.08 4.50 39.41
C ASP A 153 15.36 6.00 39.55
N LEU A 154 15.04 6.79 38.51
CA LEU A 154 15.37 8.22 38.47
C LEU A 154 14.27 9.11 39.05
N LEU A 155 13.00 8.73 38.87
CA LEU A 155 11.84 9.59 39.12
C LEU A 155 10.65 8.80 39.72
N PRO A 156 10.84 8.01 40.79
CA PRO A 156 9.85 7.04 41.28
C PRO A 156 8.49 7.68 41.59
N GLU A 157 8.45 8.78 42.35
CA GLU A 157 7.19 9.44 42.73
C GLU A 157 6.41 9.99 41.52
N LYS A 158 7.11 10.62 40.57
CA LYS A 158 6.49 11.17 39.34
C LYS A 158 6.02 10.06 38.41
N PHE A 159 6.79 8.96 38.33
CA PHE A 159 6.47 7.80 37.53
C PHE A 159 5.22 7.10 38.06
N LEU A 160 5.21 6.72 39.35
CA LEU A 160 4.07 6.04 39.98
C LEU A 160 2.79 6.88 39.91
N SER A 161 2.86 8.18 40.23
CA SER A 161 1.70 9.10 40.13
C SER A 161 1.19 9.33 38.70
N SER A 162 2.02 9.06 37.69
CA SER A 162 1.66 9.20 36.28
C SER A 162 1.43 7.86 35.57
N PHE A 163 1.64 6.72 36.23
CA PHE A 163 1.68 5.40 35.63
C PHE A 163 0.43 5.10 34.78
N LYS A 164 -0.75 5.31 35.37
CA LYS A 164 -2.04 5.16 34.70
C LYS A 164 -2.16 6.03 33.44
N LYS A 165 -1.64 7.26 33.48
CA LYS A 165 -1.68 8.20 32.33
C LYS A 165 -0.69 7.80 31.23
N LEU A 166 0.46 7.24 31.61
CA LEU A 166 1.46 6.77 30.66
C LEU A 166 0.91 5.61 29.83
N PHE A 167 0.32 4.61 30.49
CA PHE A 167 -0.07 3.35 29.87
C PHE A 167 -1.54 3.24 29.45
N ALA A 168 -2.38 4.25 29.73
CA ALA A 168 -3.77 4.25 29.30
C ALA A 168 -3.93 4.06 27.77
N THR A 169 -4.68 3.02 27.40
CA THR A 169 -5.19 2.78 26.04
C THR A 169 -6.71 2.62 26.11
N LYS A 170 -7.37 2.47 24.96
CA LYS A 170 -8.84 2.24 24.93
C LYS A 170 -9.22 0.86 25.48
N ASP A 171 -8.32 -0.11 25.36
CA ASP A 171 -8.63 -1.53 25.52
C ASP A 171 -7.88 -2.15 26.72
N SER A 172 -7.14 -1.34 27.49
CA SER A 172 -6.37 -1.80 28.65
C SER A 172 -6.89 -1.14 29.93
N VAL A 173 -7.32 -1.96 30.89
CA VAL A 173 -7.52 -1.54 32.28
C VAL A 173 -6.15 -1.50 32.93
N VAL A 174 -5.65 -0.29 33.22
CA VAL A 174 -4.38 -0.14 33.94
C VAL A 174 -4.69 -0.27 35.44
N PRO A 175 -4.10 -1.26 36.14
CA PRO A 175 -4.32 -1.45 37.57
C PRO A 175 -3.76 -0.30 38.38
N GLU A 176 -4.24 -0.17 39.61
CA GLU A 176 -3.52 0.60 40.61
C GLU A 176 -2.31 -0.24 41.03
N ILE A 177 -1.11 0.22 40.69
CA ILE A 177 0.13 -0.51 41.01
C ILE A 177 0.74 0.10 42.27
N GLY A 178 1.20 -0.77 43.17
CA GLY A 178 1.96 -0.37 44.34
C GLY A 178 3.38 0.08 43.99
N ASP A 179 4.21 0.22 45.00
CA ASP A 179 5.53 0.81 44.88
C ASP A 179 6.58 -0.21 44.38
N ASN A 180 6.15 -1.41 43.98
CA ASN A 180 7.02 -2.53 43.63
C ASN A 180 7.18 -2.66 42.11
N ILE A 181 8.43 -2.57 41.63
CA ILE A 181 8.74 -2.70 40.20
C ILE A 181 8.48 -4.10 39.63
N ASP A 182 8.59 -5.16 40.44
CA ASP A 182 8.33 -6.52 39.98
C ASP A 182 6.85 -6.73 39.64
N GLU A 183 5.94 -6.07 40.37
CA GLU A 183 4.50 -6.06 40.06
C GLU A 183 4.23 -5.31 38.75
N ILE A 184 4.97 -4.22 38.48
CA ILE A 184 4.88 -3.50 37.21
C ILE A 184 5.34 -4.39 36.05
N PHE A 185 6.45 -5.11 36.21
CA PHE A 185 6.97 -5.99 35.17
C PHE A 185 6.08 -7.20 34.91
N SER A 186 5.56 -7.87 35.95
CA SER A 186 4.58 -8.95 35.77
C SER A 186 3.34 -8.44 35.04
N TRP A 187 2.79 -7.28 35.42
CA TRP A 187 1.65 -6.71 34.69
C TRP A 187 1.99 -6.39 33.22
N LEU A 188 3.19 -5.84 32.96
CA LEU A 188 3.63 -5.56 31.59
C LEU A 188 3.71 -6.85 30.75
N ASP A 189 4.29 -7.92 31.29
CA ASP A 189 4.55 -9.17 30.56
C ASP A 189 3.31 -10.05 30.42
N ASP A 190 2.46 -10.12 31.45
CA ASP A 190 1.33 -11.04 31.52
C ASP A 190 0.05 -10.43 30.93
N GLU A 191 -0.12 -9.11 31.01
CA GLU A 191 -1.34 -8.44 30.58
C GLU A 191 -1.10 -7.38 29.51
N TYR A 192 -0.16 -6.46 29.72
CA TYR A 192 -0.08 -5.28 28.86
C TYR A 192 0.49 -5.59 27.48
N ILE A 193 1.69 -6.16 27.39
CA ILE A 193 2.39 -6.46 26.13
C ILE A 193 1.65 -7.51 25.29
N PRO A 194 1.10 -8.61 25.87
CA PRO A 194 0.31 -9.59 25.12
C PRO A 194 -0.93 -9.01 24.44
N ASN A 195 -1.50 -7.94 24.99
CA ASN A 195 -2.63 -7.21 24.40
C ASN A 195 -2.22 -6.27 23.24
N GLU A 196 -0.94 -6.24 22.86
CA GLU A 196 -0.40 -5.48 21.71
C GLU A 196 -0.84 -4.00 21.66
N PRO A 197 -0.63 -3.24 22.74
CA PRO A 197 -1.20 -1.91 22.89
C PRO A 197 -0.67 -0.98 21.79
N SER A 198 -1.58 -0.18 21.24
CA SER A 198 -1.29 0.70 20.09
C SER A 198 -0.18 1.72 20.31
N ILE A 199 0.22 1.97 21.56
CA ILE A 199 1.30 2.89 21.95
C ILE A 199 2.68 2.22 22.04
N LEU A 200 2.71 0.89 21.97
CA LEU A 200 3.90 0.08 21.78
C LEU A 200 3.92 -0.50 20.37
N SER A 201 5.04 -1.10 20.01
CA SER A 201 5.23 -1.67 18.68
C SER A 201 6.29 -2.74 18.74
N PRO A 202 6.26 -3.70 17.80
CA PRO A 202 7.29 -4.72 17.74
C PRO A 202 8.53 -4.18 17.04
N GLY A 203 9.67 -4.76 17.37
CA GLY A 203 10.93 -4.48 16.70
C GLY A 203 10.97 -5.12 15.31
N VAL A 204 10.22 -6.21 15.13
CA VAL A 204 10.07 -6.92 13.87
C VAL A 204 8.60 -7.10 13.54
N MET A 205 8.18 -6.67 12.35
CA MET A 205 6.77 -6.76 11.95
C MET A 205 6.47 -8.03 11.17
N SER A 206 5.28 -8.57 11.39
CA SER A 206 4.79 -9.72 10.63
C SER A 206 4.73 -9.39 9.14
N ASN A 207 5.19 -10.33 8.33
CA ASN A 207 5.14 -10.30 6.86
C ASN A 207 4.99 -11.71 6.31
N ALA A 208 4.13 -12.50 6.95
CA ALA A 208 3.78 -13.83 6.49
C ALA A 208 2.70 -13.76 5.39
N PRO A 209 2.68 -14.67 4.41
CA PRO A 209 3.59 -15.81 4.20
C PRO A 209 4.83 -15.44 3.35
N ASP A 210 5.01 -14.15 3.03
CA ASP A 210 6.08 -13.61 2.19
C ASP A 210 7.51 -13.91 2.70
N ARG A 211 7.65 -14.21 4.00
CA ARG A 211 8.93 -14.54 4.66
C ARG A 211 8.79 -15.87 5.40
N PHE A 212 9.87 -16.66 5.37
CA PHE A 212 9.89 -18.03 5.90
C PHE A 212 9.52 -18.09 7.39
N ASP A 213 10.12 -17.23 8.21
CA ASP A 213 9.85 -17.08 9.64
C ASP A 213 8.52 -16.37 9.96
N GLY A 214 7.88 -15.79 8.94
CA GLY A 214 6.67 -14.98 9.06
C GLY A 214 6.92 -13.50 9.38
N PHE A 215 8.18 -13.03 9.40
CA PHE A 215 8.52 -11.67 9.79
C PHE A 215 9.34 -10.92 8.73
N HIS A 216 9.16 -9.61 8.69
CA HIS A 216 9.88 -8.74 7.76
C HIS A 216 11.39 -8.85 7.97
N SER A 217 12.16 -8.96 6.89
CA SER A 217 13.60 -9.18 7.00
C SER A 217 14.34 -7.97 7.59
N PHE A 218 13.83 -6.76 7.38
CA PHE A 218 14.33 -5.54 8.03
C PHE A 218 13.56 -5.26 9.31
N ASN A 219 14.30 -5.13 10.41
CA ASN A 219 13.78 -4.72 11.70
C ASN A 219 13.58 -3.19 11.74
N ARG A 220 12.97 -2.68 12.81
CA ARG A 220 12.68 -1.26 13.02
C ARG A 220 13.90 -0.35 12.80
N CYS A 221 15.11 -0.81 13.15
CA CYS A 221 16.38 -0.10 13.00
C CYS A 221 16.68 0.34 11.56
N CYS A 222 16.35 -0.50 10.57
CA CYS A 222 16.68 -0.28 9.17
C CYS A 222 15.47 -0.13 8.25
N ARG A 223 14.28 -0.57 8.69
CA ARG A 223 13.08 -0.65 7.84
C ARG A 223 12.74 0.69 7.17
N GLY A 224 12.71 1.78 7.92
CA GLY A 224 12.34 3.09 7.37
C GLY A 224 13.29 3.67 6.31
N LYS A 225 14.52 3.13 6.21
CA LYS A 225 15.54 3.55 5.24
C LYS A 225 15.73 2.53 4.11
N ALA A 226 15.48 1.25 4.38
CA ALA A 226 15.69 0.15 3.44
C ALA A 226 14.42 -0.25 2.67
N ASP A 227 13.24 0.03 3.23
CA ASP A 227 11.94 -0.15 2.58
C ASP A 227 11.46 1.18 1.98
N THR A 228 11.90 1.45 0.75
CA THR A 228 11.64 2.71 0.03
C THR A 228 10.16 2.90 -0.35
N GLY A 229 9.32 1.89 -0.17
CA GLY A 229 7.87 1.97 -0.41
C GLY A 229 7.09 2.68 0.70
N ARG A 230 7.71 3.00 1.85
CA ARG A 230 7.01 3.53 3.05
C ARG A 230 7.75 4.67 3.75
N HIS A 231 8.22 5.68 3.01
CA HIS A 231 8.78 6.87 3.65
C HIS A 231 7.73 7.59 4.51
N ALA A 232 8.07 7.97 5.75
CA ALA A 232 7.15 8.62 6.70
C ALA A 232 6.67 10.01 6.24
N ALA A 233 7.38 10.64 5.31
CA ALA A 233 6.94 11.85 4.60
C ALA A 233 5.82 11.55 3.59
N ASN A 234 5.80 10.34 3.02
CA ASN A 234 4.77 9.87 2.09
C ASN A 234 3.46 9.47 2.80
N LEU A 235 3.54 9.11 4.08
CA LEU A 235 2.39 8.66 4.90
C LEU A 235 1.71 9.80 5.68
N ARG A 236 2.38 10.96 5.81
CA ARG A 236 1.84 12.15 6.48
C ARG A 236 1.42 13.17 5.44
N SER A 237 0.21 13.05 4.89
CA SER A 237 -0.55 14.24 4.49
C SER A 237 -2.04 13.94 4.46
N TYR A 238 -2.81 14.71 5.22
CA TYR A 238 -4.22 15.09 5.06
C TYR A 238 -5.03 14.30 4.02
N THR A 239 -5.97 13.46 4.46
CA THR A 239 -7.20 12.92 3.79
C THR A 239 -7.20 12.71 2.26
N THR A 240 -6.06 12.71 1.60
CA THR A 240 -5.90 12.72 0.14
C THR A 240 -5.23 11.42 -0.25
N ASP A 241 -5.89 10.64 -1.08
CA ASP A 241 -5.32 9.37 -1.53
C ASP A 241 -4.38 9.61 -2.71
N ARG A 242 -3.09 9.77 -2.39
CA ARG A 242 -2.03 10.01 -3.38
C ARG A 242 -2.01 8.99 -4.53
N ARG A 243 -2.56 7.77 -4.31
CA ARG A 243 -2.58 6.69 -5.30
C ARG A 243 -3.36 7.07 -6.55
N VAL A 244 -4.34 7.98 -6.46
CA VAL A 244 -5.06 8.48 -7.63
C VAL A 244 -4.11 9.14 -8.62
N PHE A 245 -3.10 9.88 -8.12
CA PHE A 245 -2.09 10.52 -8.95
C PHE A 245 -0.97 9.54 -9.36
N GLU A 246 -0.55 8.65 -8.46
CA GLU A 246 0.51 7.67 -8.74
C GLU A 246 0.11 6.67 -9.84
N PHE A 247 -1.16 6.29 -9.89
CA PHE A 247 -1.72 5.40 -10.90
C PHE A 247 -2.43 6.14 -12.04
N TRP A 248 -2.40 7.47 -12.04
CA TRP A 248 -3.04 8.30 -13.07
C TRP A 248 -4.54 7.99 -13.27
N SER A 249 -5.21 7.62 -12.19
CA SER A 249 -6.64 7.29 -12.18
C SER A 249 -7.48 8.56 -12.30
N GLU A 250 -8.54 8.48 -13.11
CA GLU A 250 -9.53 9.54 -13.31
C GLU A 250 -10.52 9.62 -12.14
N GLY A 251 -11.40 10.61 -12.19
CA GLY A 251 -12.53 10.76 -11.29
C GLY A 251 -12.39 11.94 -10.33
N ASP A 252 -13.51 12.24 -9.67
CA ASP A 252 -13.65 13.36 -8.76
C ASP A 252 -12.90 13.16 -7.44
N TRP A 253 -11.59 13.36 -7.52
CA TRP A 253 -10.68 13.19 -6.42
C TRP A 253 -10.90 14.20 -5.29
N ILE A 254 -11.42 15.40 -5.56
CA ILE A 254 -11.72 16.39 -4.52
C ILE A 254 -12.91 15.95 -3.67
N ALA A 255 -14.00 15.49 -4.30
CA ALA A 255 -15.13 14.95 -3.56
C ALA A 255 -14.76 13.66 -2.84
N ALA A 256 -14.02 12.76 -3.49
CA ALA A 256 -13.58 11.52 -2.88
C ALA A 256 -12.70 11.76 -1.64
N ASP A 257 -11.71 12.66 -1.73
CA ASP A 257 -10.84 13.03 -0.59
C ASP A 257 -11.62 13.71 0.54
N ARG A 258 -12.60 14.57 0.21
CA ARG A 258 -13.50 15.19 1.19
C ARG A 258 -14.32 14.13 1.91
N LEU A 259 -14.96 13.23 1.17
CA LEU A 259 -15.80 12.18 1.73
C LEU A 259 -15.00 11.19 2.58
N MET A 260 -13.80 10.79 2.17
CA MET A 260 -12.90 9.99 3.03
C MET A 260 -12.59 10.68 4.36
N GLY A 261 -12.49 12.02 4.36
CA GLY A 261 -12.37 12.81 5.59
C GLY A 261 -13.63 12.72 6.45
N LEU A 262 -14.81 12.86 5.83
CA LEU A 262 -16.10 12.81 6.51
C LEU A 262 -16.43 11.42 7.07
N VAL A 263 -15.99 10.33 6.43
CA VAL A 263 -16.13 8.98 6.99
C VAL A 263 -15.49 8.88 8.38
N LYS A 264 -14.32 9.53 8.57
CA LYS A 264 -13.58 9.49 9.85
C LYS A 264 -14.21 10.35 10.95
N THR A 265 -15.06 11.31 10.58
CA THR A 265 -15.63 12.30 11.51
C THR A 265 -17.13 12.13 11.70
N VAL A 266 -17.89 12.12 10.60
CA VAL A 266 -19.36 12.07 10.58
C VAL A 266 -19.84 10.62 10.70
N LEU A 267 -19.29 9.71 9.90
CA LEU A 267 -19.71 8.30 9.88
C LEU A 267 -18.89 7.40 10.83
N ARG A 268 -18.25 8.00 11.84
CA ARG A 268 -17.30 7.32 12.73
C ARG A 268 -17.94 6.19 13.55
N ASN A 269 -19.24 6.27 13.78
CA ASN A 269 -19.98 5.31 14.61
C ASN A 269 -20.79 4.31 13.78
N GLU A 270 -20.68 4.36 12.45
CA GLU A 270 -21.36 3.40 11.57
C GLU A 270 -20.75 2.00 11.70
N ALA A 271 -21.56 0.99 11.41
CA ALA A 271 -21.11 -0.40 11.42
C ALA A 271 -20.16 -0.70 10.24
N ASN A 272 -19.29 -1.68 10.43
CA ASN A 272 -18.38 -2.18 9.40
C ASN A 272 -19.03 -3.33 8.63
N ALA A 273 -18.92 -3.33 7.29
CA ALA A 273 -19.49 -4.39 6.45
C ALA A 273 -18.89 -5.78 6.74
N ASP A 274 -17.65 -5.82 7.21
CA ASP A 274 -16.96 -7.06 7.62
C ASP A 274 -17.32 -7.52 9.05
N GLY A 275 -18.17 -6.77 9.76
CA GLY A 275 -18.51 -7.06 11.17
C GLY A 275 -17.39 -6.78 12.17
N GLY A 276 -16.25 -6.23 11.71
CA GLY A 276 -15.13 -5.86 12.56
C GLY A 276 -15.47 -4.74 13.55
N GLU A 277 -14.72 -4.70 14.65
CA GLU A 277 -14.88 -3.67 15.68
C GLU A 277 -14.11 -2.37 15.36
N GLY A 278 -14.58 -1.26 15.95
CA GLY A 278 -13.96 0.05 15.83
C GLY A 278 -14.54 0.91 14.70
N PRO A 279 -14.08 2.17 14.57
CA PRO A 279 -14.63 3.10 13.59
C PRO A 279 -14.31 2.64 12.15
N PRO A 280 -15.26 2.82 11.22
CA PRO A 280 -15.06 2.41 9.84
C PRO A 280 -14.01 3.23 9.14
N THR A 281 -13.42 2.61 8.13
CA THR A 281 -12.50 3.21 7.19
C THR A 281 -13.11 3.18 5.80
N ALA A 282 -12.85 4.24 5.04
CA ALA A 282 -13.27 4.34 3.65
C ALA A 282 -12.44 3.36 2.78
N ASP A 283 -13.08 2.32 2.26
CA ASP A 283 -12.50 1.38 1.30
C ASP A 283 -13.01 1.69 -0.13
N HIS A 284 -12.09 1.66 -1.09
CA HIS A 284 -12.41 1.88 -2.49
C HIS A 284 -13.15 0.68 -3.08
N ILE A 285 -14.32 0.94 -3.66
CA ILE A 285 -15.05 -0.05 -4.46
C ILE A 285 -14.46 0.01 -5.87
N GLY A 286 -13.66 -1.00 -6.21
CA GLY A 286 -12.74 -0.92 -7.35
C GLY A 286 -11.43 -0.22 -6.94
N PRO A 287 -10.33 -0.96 -6.68
CA PRO A 287 -9.08 -0.36 -6.25
C PRO A 287 -8.43 0.54 -7.32
N LEU A 288 -7.96 1.72 -6.93
CA LEU A 288 -7.25 2.68 -7.81
C LEU A 288 -6.08 2.04 -8.57
N SER A 289 -5.34 1.13 -7.91
CA SER A 289 -4.21 0.41 -8.52
C SER A 289 -4.59 -0.55 -9.66
N LEU A 290 -5.89 -0.78 -9.87
CA LEU A 290 -6.43 -1.54 -11.00
C LEU A 290 -7.02 -0.63 -12.09
N GLY A 291 -6.97 0.69 -11.90
CA GLY A 291 -7.46 1.68 -12.84
C GLY A 291 -8.92 2.09 -12.68
N PHE A 292 -9.52 1.82 -11.52
CA PHE A 292 -10.83 2.39 -11.18
C PHE A 292 -10.71 3.86 -10.78
N CYS A 293 -11.79 4.61 -11.01
CA CYS A 293 -11.85 6.03 -10.73
C CYS A 293 -11.88 6.31 -9.22
N HIS A 294 -11.28 7.44 -8.79
CA HIS A 294 -11.42 7.93 -7.42
C HIS A 294 -12.74 8.69 -7.29
N ARG A 295 -13.77 8.00 -6.79
CA ARG A 295 -15.14 8.49 -6.71
C ARG A 295 -15.53 8.79 -5.26
N PRO A 296 -16.45 9.74 -5.01
CA PRO A 296 -17.00 9.99 -3.68
C PRO A 296 -17.98 8.88 -3.27
N GLU A 297 -17.50 7.65 -3.21
CA GLU A 297 -18.30 6.48 -2.85
C GLU A 297 -17.38 5.40 -2.27
N PHE A 298 -17.64 5.01 -1.02
CA PHE A 298 -16.79 4.08 -0.28
C PHE A 298 -17.62 3.01 0.41
N LYS A 299 -17.04 1.80 0.50
CA LYS A 299 -17.52 0.77 1.41
C LYS A 299 -16.90 1.00 2.78
N LEU A 300 -17.71 0.89 3.83
CA LEU A 300 -17.28 1.06 5.22
C LEU A 300 -16.73 -0.28 5.73
N LEU A 301 -15.41 -0.36 5.89
CA LEU A 301 -14.72 -1.55 6.40
C LEU A 301 -13.92 -1.23 7.66
N SER A 302 -13.74 -2.24 8.51
CA SER A 302 -12.81 -2.15 9.61
C SER A 302 -11.38 -1.96 9.07
N LYS A 303 -10.52 -1.36 9.90
CA LYS A 303 -9.11 -1.11 9.51
C LYS A 303 -8.37 -2.39 9.12
N ALA A 304 -8.69 -3.52 9.77
CA ALA A 304 -8.08 -4.82 9.49
C ALA A 304 -8.52 -5.33 8.11
N ALA A 305 -9.83 -5.35 7.85
CA ALA A 305 -10.40 -5.81 6.59
C ALA A 305 -9.95 -4.96 5.39
N ASN A 306 -9.97 -3.62 5.51
CA ASN A 306 -9.48 -2.72 4.47
C ASN A 306 -8.00 -3.00 4.13
N SER A 307 -7.16 -3.15 5.16
CA SER A 307 -5.75 -3.50 4.96
C SER A 307 -5.55 -4.89 4.33
N ALA A 308 -6.42 -5.86 4.61
CA ALA A 308 -6.33 -7.22 4.10
C ALA A 308 -6.80 -7.33 2.63
N LYS A 309 -7.87 -6.62 2.26
CA LYS A 309 -8.43 -6.57 0.90
C LYS A 309 -7.41 -6.04 -0.11
N ASN A 310 -6.63 -5.02 0.30
CA ASN A 310 -5.54 -4.44 -0.49
C ASN A 310 -5.99 -3.94 -1.87
N ASN A 311 -5.69 -4.68 -2.94
CA ASN A 311 -6.05 -4.31 -4.31
C ASN A 311 -6.82 -5.41 -5.04
N ARG A 312 -7.66 -6.13 -4.31
CA ARG A 312 -8.50 -7.21 -4.82
C ARG A 312 -9.95 -6.78 -4.75
N MET A 313 -10.71 -7.11 -5.80
CA MET A 313 -12.16 -6.99 -5.80
C MET A 313 -12.79 -8.31 -5.39
N SER A 314 -13.88 -8.25 -4.62
CA SER A 314 -14.81 -9.36 -4.45
C SER A 314 -15.82 -9.42 -5.60
N LEU A 315 -16.59 -10.51 -5.68
CA LEU A 315 -17.73 -10.62 -6.58
C LEU A 315 -18.75 -9.50 -6.35
N GLU A 316 -19.00 -9.16 -5.07
CA GLU A 316 -19.92 -8.10 -4.67
C GLU A 316 -19.45 -6.73 -5.18
N ASP A 317 -18.15 -6.42 -5.06
CA ASP A 317 -17.58 -5.17 -5.59
C ASP A 317 -17.84 -5.06 -7.10
N VAL A 318 -17.67 -6.15 -7.85
CA VAL A 318 -17.88 -6.16 -9.31
C VAL A 318 -19.34 -5.91 -9.67
N TYR A 319 -20.29 -6.55 -8.97
CA TYR A 319 -21.71 -6.29 -9.20
C TYR A 319 -22.11 -4.87 -8.85
N TYR A 320 -21.58 -4.34 -7.75
CA TYR A 320 -21.82 -2.96 -7.36
C TYR A 320 -21.33 -1.98 -8.44
N LEU A 321 -20.12 -2.18 -8.96
CA LEU A 321 -19.56 -1.34 -10.03
C LEU A 321 -20.38 -1.39 -11.32
N ILE A 322 -20.90 -2.57 -11.69
CA ILE A 322 -21.80 -2.72 -12.85
C ILE A 322 -23.09 -1.93 -12.63
N GLU A 323 -23.64 -1.96 -11.41
CA GLU A 323 -24.84 -1.20 -11.07
C GLU A 323 -24.60 0.32 -11.09
N CYS A 324 -23.46 0.78 -10.59
CA CYS A 324 -23.04 2.18 -10.73
C CYS A 324 -22.98 2.60 -12.22
N GLU A 325 -22.41 1.77 -13.10
CA GLU A 325 -22.36 2.08 -14.54
C GLU A 325 -23.75 2.14 -15.17
N ARG A 326 -24.69 1.27 -14.75
CA ARG A 326 -26.09 1.34 -15.23
C ARG A 326 -26.78 2.63 -14.83
N LYS A 327 -26.38 3.23 -13.70
CA LYS A 327 -26.81 4.56 -13.25
C LYS A 327 -26.07 5.71 -13.94
N GLY A 328 -25.23 5.42 -14.93
CA GLY A 328 -24.47 6.41 -15.69
C GLY A 328 -23.18 6.88 -15.01
N ILE A 329 -22.77 6.25 -13.91
CA ILE A 329 -21.54 6.62 -13.20
C ILE A 329 -20.33 6.00 -13.90
N ASN A 330 -19.33 6.82 -14.22
CA ASN A 330 -18.08 6.32 -14.76
C ASN A 330 -17.22 5.68 -13.66
N VAL A 331 -17.05 4.35 -13.70
CA VAL A 331 -16.34 3.60 -12.64
C VAL A 331 -14.87 3.32 -12.95
N ALA A 332 -14.49 3.28 -14.22
CA ALA A 332 -13.15 2.91 -14.67
C ALA A 332 -12.50 4.03 -15.48
N SER A 333 -11.22 4.28 -15.23
CA SER A 333 -10.45 5.25 -16.00
C SER A 333 -10.30 4.80 -17.45
N TRP A 334 -10.08 5.75 -18.36
CA TRP A 334 -10.00 5.54 -19.80
C TRP A 334 -9.13 4.33 -20.21
N TYR A 335 -8.03 4.08 -19.49
CA TYR A 335 -7.11 2.99 -19.80
C TYR A 335 -7.57 1.63 -19.28
N ALA A 336 -8.40 1.59 -18.22
CA ALA A 336 -8.92 0.35 -17.65
C ALA A 336 -10.26 -0.06 -18.26
N LYS A 337 -11.04 0.93 -18.72
CA LYS A 337 -12.37 0.75 -19.27
C LYS A 337 -12.46 -0.31 -20.38
N PRO A 338 -11.56 -0.37 -21.38
CA PRO A 338 -11.66 -1.38 -22.44
C PRO A 338 -11.62 -2.83 -21.92
N LEU A 339 -10.69 -3.14 -21.01
CA LEU A 339 -10.60 -4.49 -20.44
C LEU A 339 -11.75 -4.78 -19.46
N TRP A 340 -12.13 -3.78 -18.65
CA TRP A 340 -13.27 -3.87 -17.75
C TRP A 340 -14.56 -4.21 -18.51
N ASP A 341 -14.87 -3.49 -19.58
CA ASP A 341 -16.08 -3.69 -20.38
C ASP A 341 -16.13 -5.07 -21.04
N LEU A 342 -14.98 -5.61 -21.47
CA LEU A 342 -14.88 -6.95 -22.03
C LEU A 342 -15.17 -8.07 -21.02
N ARG A 343 -14.88 -7.85 -19.72
CA ARG A 343 -14.82 -8.95 -18.72
C ARG A 343 -15.73 -8.82 -17.52
N LYS A 344 -16.28 -7.63 -17.21
CA LYS A 344 -17.12 -7.41 -16.01
C LYS A 344 -18.29 -8.40 -15.92
N LEU A 345 -18.92 -8.74 -17.05
CA LEU A 345 -20.04 -9.69 -17.11
C LEU A 345 -19.63 -11.18 -17.05
N SER A 346 -18.33 -11.48 -17.16
CA SER A 346 -17.80 -12.86 -17.05
C SER A 346 -17.56 -13.28 -15.59
N VAL A 347 -17.63 -12.34 -14.64
CA VAL A 347 -17.35 -12.57 -13.23
C VAL A 347 -18.58 -13.10 -12.52
N ASN A 348 -18.52 -14.36 -12.09
CA ASN A 348 -19.61 -15.03 -11.37
C ASN A 348 -19.14 -15.73 -10.08
N SER A 349 -17.89 -15.50 -9.66
CA SER A 349 -17.28 -16.02 -8.44
C SER A 349 -16.17 -15.08 -7.95
N ASP A 350 -15.80 -15.18 -6.67
CA ASP A 350 -14.66 -14.43 -6.13
C ASP A 350 -13.33 -14.83 -6.78
N GLU A 351 -13.19 -16.07 -7.27
CA GLU A 351 -12.01 -16.47 -8.05
C GLU A 351 -11.91 -15.65 -9.33
N LYS A 352 -13.01 -15.50 -10.07
CA LYS A 352 -13.02 -14.70 -11.29
C LYS A 352 -12.91 -13.21 -11.03
N ALA A 353 -13.42 -12.71 -9.90
CA ALA A 353 -13.20 -11.34 -9.47
C ALA A 353 -11.70 -11.08 -9.19
N LEU A 354 -11.04 -12.03 -8.53
CA LEU A 354 -9.60 -12.00 -8.32
C LEU A 354 -8.82 -12.13 -9.63
N ARG A 355 -9.28 -12.99 -10.55
CA ARG A 355 -8.69 -13.15 -11.89
C ARG A 355 -8.73 -11.83 -12.67
N LEU A 356 -9.90 -11.20 -12.76
CA LEU A 356 -10.06 -9.88 -13.36
C LEU A 356 -9.19 -8.83 -12.66
N SER A 357 -9.07 -8.88 -11.34
CA SER A 357 -8.18 -7.99 -10.57
C SER A 357 -6.71 -8.13 -10.98
N LYS A 358 -6.23 -9.35 -11.27
CA LYS A 358 -4.85 -9.57 -11.76
C LYS A 358 -4.67 -9.01 -13.17
N MET A 359 -5.65 -9.21 -14.05
CA MET A 359 -5.60 -8.74 -15.44
C MET A 359 -5.60 -7.22 -15.52
N LEU A 360 -6.49 -6.56 -14.77
CA LEU A 360 -6.54 -5.10 -14.67
C LEU A 360 -5.24 -4.50 -14.12
N ARG A 361 -4.55 -5.21 -13.22
CA ARG A 361 -3.23 -4.79 -12.75
C ARG A 361 -2.17 -4.82 -13.85
N ASP A 362 -2.15 -5.85 -14.69
CA ASP A 362 -1.24 -5.89 -15.84
C ASP A 362 -1.62 -4.86 -16.89
N ASN A 363 -2.92 -4.62 -17.09
CA ASN A 363 -3.42 -3.55 -17.95
C ASN A 363 -2.96 -2.16 -17.47
N GLN A 364 -3.08 -1.88 -16.16
CA GLN A 364 -2.61 -0.63 -15.54
C GLN A 364 -1.11 -0.41 -15.76
N ARG A 365 -0.30 -1.47 -15.73
CA ARG A 365 1.15 -1.38 -16.00
C ARG A 365 1.46 -1.01 -17.45
N ASN A 366 0.67 -1.50 -18.40
CA ASN A 366 0.80 -1.11 -19.81
C ASN A 366 0.39 0.36 -20.01
N ALA A 367 -0.68 0.81 -19.34
CA ALA A 367 -1.06 2.22 -19.34
C ALA A 367 0.07 3.12 -18.80
N MET A 368 0.73 2.73 -17.71
CA MET A 368 1.88 3.47 -17.18
C MET A 368 3.04 3.55 -18.17
N LYS A 369 3.29 2.50 -18.96
CA LYS A 369 4.34 2.53 -19.99
C LYS A 369 4.00 3.50 -21.11
N ILE A 370 2.76 3.48 -21.60
CA ILE A 370 2.29 4.45 -22.59
C ILE A 370 2.45 5.88 -22.07
N LEU A 371 2.08 6.16 -20.81
CA LEU A 371 2.29 7.47 -20.20
C LEU A 371 3.77 7.84 -20.05
N CYS A 372 4.66 6.86 -19.80
CA CYS A 372 6.10 7.09 -19.80
C CYS A 372 6.61 7.46 -21.19
N SER A 373 6.12 6.83 -22.26
CA SER A 373 6.48 7.20 -23.64
C SER A 373 6.06 8.65 -23.96
N MET A 374 4.90 9.09 -23.49
CA MET A 374 4.47 10.50 -23.62
C MET A 374 5.41 11.45 -22.85
N PHE A 375 5.84 11.03 -21.65
CA PHE A 375 6.75 11.79 -20.80
C PHE A 375 8.16 11.92 -21.41
N GLU A 376 8.69 10.83 -21.95
CA GLU A 376 9.99 10.79 -22.64
C GLU A 376 9.96 11.58 -23.96
N SER A 377 8.80 11.64 -24.61
CA SER A 377 8.54 12.49 -25.78
C SER A 377 8.25 13.96 -25.44
N GLU A 378 8.46 14.35 -24.18
CA GLU A 378 8.30 15.70 -23.64
C GLU A 378 6.89 16.30 -23.78
N LYS A 379 5.85 15.46 -23.81
CA LYS A 379 4.43 15.86 -23.92
C LYS A 379 3.83 16.22 -22.57
N TYR A 380 4.46 17.16 -21.88
CA TYR A 380 4.16 17.48 -20.50
C TYR A 380 2.81 18.18 -20.30
N ALA A 381 2.43 19.11 -21.16
CA ALA A 381 1.16 19.80 -21.10
C ALA A 381 -0.02 18.83 -21.30
N PHE A 382 0.13 17.87 -22.24
CA PHE A 382 -0.83 16.79 -22.42
C PHE A 382 -0.94 15.89 -21.17
N LEU A 383 0.18 15.55 -20.54
CA LEU A 383 0.16 14.82 -19.27
C LEU A 383 -0.54 15.62 -18.17
N VAL A 384 -0.29 16.93 -18.06
CA VAL A 384 -1.02 17.79 -17.11
C VAL A 384 -2.52 17.80 -17.39
N TYR A 385 -2.92 17.82 -18.67
CA TYR A 385 -4.32 17.75 -19.07
C TYR A 385 -5.01 16.47 -18.57
N LEU A 386 -4.33 15.31 -18.64
CA LEU A 386 -4.84 14.04 -18.11
C LEU A 386 -5.01 14.01 -16.59
N LEU A 387 -4.45 14.99 -15.86
CA LEU A 387 -4.60 15.06 -14.41
C LEU A 387 -5.91 15.73 -13.97
N GLU A 388 -6.78 16.25 -14.85
CA GLU A 388 -8.09 16.78 -14.45
C GLU A 388 -8.01 17.81 -13.30
N LEU A 389 -7.10 18.78 -13.43
CA LEU A 389 -6.80 19.77 -12.39
C LEU A 389 -7.99 20.66 -12.03
N HIS A 390 -8.97 20.77 -12.92
CA HIS A 390 -10.18 21.58 -12.75
C HIS A 390 -10.99 21.21 -11.49
N TYR A 391 -10.92 19.94 -11.04
CA TYR A 391 -11.58 19.53 -9.80
C TYR A 391 -11.08 20.30 -8.58
N ALA A 392 -9.84 20.80 -8.57
CA ALA A 392 -9.28 21.60 -7.47
C ALA A 392 -9.97 22.97 -7.29
N ASP A 393 -10.63 23.47 -8.34
CA ASP A 393 -11.27 24.79 -8.39
C ASP A 393 -12.68 24.81 -7.79
N ARG A 394 -13.09 23.71 -7.15
CA ARG A 394 -14.35 23.64 -6.42
C ARG A 394 -14.17 23.22 -4.97
N LYS A 395 -15.09 23.69 -4.15
CA LYS A 395 -15.40 23.21 -2.82
C LYS A 395 -16.65 22.35 -2.95
N VAL A 396 -16.64 21.22 -2.26
CA VAL A 396 -17.73 20.25 -2.31
C VAL A 396 -18.24 19.94 -0.92
N GLU A 397 -19.55 19.83 -0.78
CA GLU A 397 -20.24 19.37 0.42
C GLU A 397 -21.27 18.29 0.04
N PHE A 398 -21.63 17.44 1.00
CA PHE A 398 -22.50 16.29 0.78
C PHE A 398 -23.80 16.48 1.56
N GLU A 399 -24.90 16.66 0.85
CA GLU A 399 -26.23 16.79 1.46
C GLU A 399 -26.73 15.44 1.98
N ASN A 400 -27.20 15.40 3.23
CA ASN A 400 -27.74 14.21 3.89
C ASN A 400 -26.81 12.98 3.83
N LEU A 401 -25.51 13.20 4.04
CA LEU A 401 -24.51 12.13 4.12
C LEU A 401 -24.87 11.10 5.19
N ARG A 402 -24.93 9.83 4.78
CA ARG A 402 -25.26 8.67 5.63
C ARG A 402 -24.60 7.40 5.13
N ALA A 403 -24.77 6.31 5.87
CA ALA A 403 -24.45 4.97 5.42
C ALA A 403 -25.73 4.21 5.04
N GLU A 404 -25.74 3.58 3.86
CA GLU A 404 -26.79 2.66 3.41
C GLU A 404 -26.13 1.34 3.01
N ASP A 405 -26.54 0.22 3.62
CA ASP A 405 -25.94 -1.10 3.40
C ASP A 405 -24.40 -1.10 3.47
N PHE A 406 -23.85 -0.35 4.44
CA PHE A 406 -22.41 -0.13 4.64
C PHE A 406 -21.70 0.64 3.52
N PHE A 407 -22.42 1.27 2.61
CA PHE A 407 -21.88 2.18 1.60
C PHE A 407 -22.18 3.63 1.99
N THR A 408 -21.29 4.55 1.63
CA THR A 408 -21.58 5.99 1.77
C THR A 408 -22.65 6.41 0.77
N ALA A 409 -23.71 7.06 1.25
CA ALA A 409 -24.79 7.60 0.44
C ALA A 409 -25.04 9.07 0.80
N PHE A 410 -25.46 9.86 -0.17
CA PHE A 410 -25.85 11.27 -0.02
C PHE A 410 -26.86 11.60 -1.12
N ASP A 411 -27.70 12.60 -0.88
CA ASP A 411 -28.78 12.94 -1.82
C ASP A 411 -28.25 13.81 -2.96
N GLN A 412 -27.37 14.76 -2.64
CA GLN A 412 -26.80 15.68 -3.60
C GLN A 412 -25.35 16.05 -3.24
N LEU A 413 -24.53 16.22 -4.26
CA LEU A 413 -23.22 16.87 -4.16
C LEU A 413 -23.39 18.37 -4.42
N GLU A 414 -23.15 19.18 -3.40
CA GLU A 414 -23.18 20.64 -3.54
C GLU A 414 -21.80 21.15 -3.93
N GLU A 415 -21.74 22.05 -4.91
CA GLU A 415 -20.50 22.56 -5.46
C GLU A 415 -20.45 24.08 -5.46
N GLU A 416 -19.37 24.63 -4.91
CA GLU A 416 -19.09 26.06 -4.91
C GLU A 416 -17.73 26.33 -5.56
N PRO A 417 -17.57 27.38 -6.39
CA PRO A 417 -16.26 27.78 -6.89
C PRO A 417 -15.29 28.07 -5.75
N ARG A 418 -14.06 27.58 -5.87
CA ARG A 418 -12.98 27.78 -4.90
C ARG A 418 -11.84 28.56 -5.54
N THR A 419 -11.66 29.81 -5.11
CA THR A 419 -10.60 30.71 -5.59
C THR A 419 -9.44 30.86 -4.60
N THR A 420 -9.35 29.97 -3.61
CA THR A 420 -8.37 30.11 -2.52
C THR A 420 -7.00 29.57 -2.90
N LYS A 421 -5.97 29.99 -2.14
CA LYS A 421 -4.60 29.44 -2.19
C LYS A 421 -4.56 27.90 -2.12
N TYR A 422 -5.57 27.27 -1.53
CA TYR A 422 -5.67 25.81 -1.47
C TYR A 422 -5.77 25.17 -2.88
N SER A 423 -6.48 25.78 -3.84
CA SER A 423 -6.60 25.23 -5.19
C SER A 423 -5.24 25.11 -5.87
N SER A 424 -4.44 26.20 -5.91
CA SER A 424 -3.10 26.17 -6.51
C SER A 424 -2.17 25.15 -5.86
N GLU A 425 -2.23 25.02 -4.53
CA GLU A 425 -1.44 24.04 -3.79
C GLU A 425 -1.79 22.61 -4.21
N GLN A 426 -3.09 22.29 -4.37
CA GLN A 426 -3.51 20.96 -4.80
C GLN A 426 -3.15 20.68 -6.26
N LYS A 427 -3.34 21.65 -7.16
CA LYS A 427 -2.97 21.51 -8.58
C LYS A 427 -1.48 21.24 -8.75
N ALA A 428 -0.63 22.07 -8.15
CA ALA A 428 0.83 21.91 -8.19
C ALA A 428 1.27 20.57 -7.57
N ARG A 429 0.68 20.18 -6.43
CA ARG A 429 0.92 18.89 -5.79
C ARG A 429 0.58 17.72 -6.72
N ARG A 430 -0.55 17.79 -7.43
CA ARG A 430 -1.02 16.74 -8.33
C ARG A 430 -0.06 16.55 -9.51
N ILE A 431 0.38 17.64 -10.14
CA ILE A 431 1.42 17.61 -11.18
C ILE A 431 2.69 16.95 -10.63
N ARG A 432 3.18 17.40 -9.47
CA ARG A 432 4.41 16.89 -8.87
C ARG A 432 4.36 15.38 -8.61
N ILE A 433 3.30 14.90 -7.95
CA ILE A 433 3.16 13.47 -7.61
C ILE A 433 3.04 12.61 -8.88
N GLY A 434 2.21 13.02 -9.84
CA GLY A 434 2.05 12.27 -11.10
C GLY A 434 3.36 12.16 -11.87
N PHE A 435 4.08 13.28 -12.05
CA PHE A 435 5.34 13.32 -12.79
C PHE A 435 6.46 12.56 -12.05
N GLU A 436 6.51 12.65 -10.72
CA GLU A 436 7.43 11.86 -9.89
C GLU A 436 7.14 10.36 -10.00
N ALA A 437 5.86 9.98 -10.08
CA ALA A 437 5.46 8.60 -10.30
C ALA A 437 5.94 8.07 -11.66
N LEU A 438 5.83 8.84 -12.75
CA LEU A 438 6.36 8.48 -14.07
C LEU A 438 7.89 8.37 -14.06
N ARG A 439 8.60 9.36 -13.49
CA ARG A 439 10.06 9.32 -13.36
C ARG A 439 10.54 8.08 -12.60
N THR A 440 9.93 7.82 -11.44
CA THR A 440 10.20 6.62 -10.64
C THR A 440 9.81 5.34 -11.40
N TYR A 441 8.82 5.42 -12.29
CA TYR A 441 8.44 4.32 -13.16
C TYR A 441 9.58 3.92 -14.09
N ILE A 442 10.11 4.91 -14.82
CA ILE A 442 11.21 4.80 -15.79
C ILE A 442 12.51 4.34 -15.13
N GLU A 443 12.94 4.96 -14.02
CA GLU A 443 14.24 4.69 -13.37
C GLU A 443 14.40 3.26 -12.80
N LYS A 444 13.30 2.53 -12.63
CA LYS A 444 13.32 1.23 -11.94
C LYS A 444 13.63 0.09 -12.94
N ASN A 445 14.92 -0.21 -13.12
CA ASN A 445 15.43 -1.22 -14.06
C ASN A 445 14.95 -2.69 -13.87
N ASN A 446 14.40 -3.08 -12.72
CA ASN A 446 14.00 -4.49 -12.44
C ASN A 446 12.48 -4.63 -12.20
N ARG A 447 11.64 -4.18 -13.13
CA ARG A 447 10.19 -4.45 -13.05
C ARG A 447 9.87 -5.75 -13.78
N HIS A 448 9.38 -6.74 -13.03
CA HIS A 448 8.65 -7.88 -13.62
C HIS A 448 7.27 -7.39 -14.07
N THR A 449 7.20 -6.73 -15.24
CA THR A 449 5.96 -6.26 -15.87
C THR A 449 5.60 -7.17 -17.04
N PHE A 450 4.32 -7.50 -17.16
CA PHE A 450 3.79 -8.12 -18.38
C PHE A 450 3.45 -7.02 -19.36
N GLU A 451 4.15 -7.03 -20.48
CA GLU A 451 4.01 -6.06 -21.55
C GLU A 451 3.32 -6.73 -22.73
N VAL A 452 2.34 -6.03 -23.27
CA VAL A 452 1.72 -6.41 -24.53
C VAL A 452 2.57 -5.80 -25.64
N GLU A 453 3.46 -6.59 -26.22
CA GLU A 453 4.26 -6.21 -27.38
C GLU A 453 3.44 -6.42 -28.66
N VAL A 454 2.68 -5.40 -29.04
CA VAL A 454 1.91 -5.39 -30.30
C VAL A 454 2.24 -4.12 -31.05
N ASP A 455 2.77 -4.24 -32.28
CA ASP A 455 3.19 -3.09 -33.11
C ASP A 455 2.13 -2.00 -33.22
N ALA A 456 0.85 -2.39 -33.29
CA ALA A 456 -0.28 -1.46 -33.34
C ALA A 456 -0.36 -0.52 -32.13
N VAL A 457 0.08 -0.96 -30.93
CA VAL A 457 0.15 -0.11 -29.74
C VAL A 457 1.18 1.00 -29.95
N SER A 458 2.39 0.64 -30.40
CA SER A 458 3.46 1.59 -30.67
C SER A 458 3.06 2.61 -31.73
N VAL A 459 2.42 2.17 -32.82
CA VAL A 459 1.92 3.06 -33.88
C VAL A 459 0.91 4.06 -33.32
N LEU A 460 -0.04 3.62 -32.50
CA LEU A 460 -1.06 4.51 -31.92
C LEU A 460 -0.46 5.51 -30.92
N VAL A 461 0.57 5.13 -30.17
CA VAL A 461 1.30 6.05 -29.28
C VAL A 461 2.09 7.08 -30.10
N GLU A 462 2.74 6.65 -31.18
CA GLU A 462 3.46 7.55 -32.09
C GLU A 462 2.49 8.52 -32.79
N ASP A 463 1.32 8.05 -33.23
CA ASP A 463 0.25 8.91 -33.75
C ASP A 463 -0.18 9.97 -32.74
N ALA A 464 -0.33 9.61 -31.46
CA ALA A 464 -0.65 10.57 -30.40
C ALA A 464 0.45 11.63 -30.25
N VAL A 465 1.72 11.22 -30.25
CA VAL A 465 2.88 12.13 -30.20
C VAL A 465 2.90 13.05 -31.42
N ASN A 466 2.62 12.53 -32.62
CA ASN A 466 2.59 13.29 -33.86
C ASN A 466 1.45 14.33 -33.89
N ILE A 467 0.27 14.00 -33.36
CA ILE A 467 -0.83 14.97 -33.19
C ILE A 467 -0.37 16.14 -32.31
N LEU A 468 0.31 15.84 -31.20
CA LEU A 468 0.80 16.87 -30.27
C LEU A 468 1.97 17.68 -30.85
N ASN A 469 2.87 17.06 -31.59
CA ASN A 469 3.97 17.77 -32.28
C ASN A 469 3.48 18.76 -33.35
N ASN A 470 2.37 18.43 -34.03
CA ASN A 470 1.78 19.26 -35.06
C ASN A 470 0.69 20.21 -34.53
N SER A 471 0.64 20.40 -33.20
CA SER A 471 -0.27 21.34 -32.54
C SER A 471 0.18 22.79 -32.73
N SER A 472 -0.66 23.73 -32.29
CA SER A 472 -0.36 25.16 -32.41
C SER A 472 0.86 25.55 -31.55
N GLN A 473 1.47 26.69 -31.88
CA GLN A 473 2.64 27.19 -31.17
C GLN A 473 2.36 27.40 -29.68
N GLU A 474 1.15 27.82 -29.31
CA GLU A 474 0.72 28.01 -27.93
C GLU A 474 0.77 26.68 -27.13
N ILE A 475 0.40 25.56 -27.74
CA ILE A 475 0.45 24.23 -27.09
C ILE A 475 1.90 23.78 -26.89
N LEU A 476 2.75 23.99 -27.90
CA LEU A 476 4.18 23.65 -27.81
C LEU A 476 4.88 24.50 -26.74
N GLU A 477 4.46 25.76 -26.57
CA GLU A 477 4.96 26.63 -25.50
C GLU A 477 4.57 26.13 -24.10
N LEU A 478 3.39 25.51 -23.93
CA LEU A 478 3.00 24.92 -22.64
C LEU A 478 3.96 23.78 -22.23
N ASP A 479 4.35 22.92 -23.18
CA ASP A 479 5.34 21.85 -22.92
C ASP A 479 6.67 22.45 -22.45
N ALA A 480 7.17 23.47 -23.15
CA ALA A 480 8.41 24.17 -22.80
C ALA A 480 8.35 24.83 -21.40
N GLN A 481 7.21 25.44 -21.06
CA GLN A 481 7.01 26.05 -19.74
C GLN A 481 7.05 25.02 -18.61
N VAL A 482 6.33 23.89 -18.75
CA VAL A 482 6.37 22.81 -17.75
C VAL A 482 7.78 22.25 -17.63
N LYS A 483 8.47 22.07 -18.76
CA LYS A 483 9.84 21.59 -18.79
C LYS A 483 10.77 22.51 -17.97
N GLY A 484 10.72 23.81 -18.24
CA GLY A 484 11.51 24.82 -17.54
C GLY A 484 11.24 24.89 -16.03
N ILE A 485 9.99 24.69 -15.61
CA ILE A 485 9.59 24.71 -14.20
C ILE A 485 10.03 23.45 -13.45
N LEU A 486 9.87 22.27 -14.06
CA LEU A 486 10.06 20.98 -13.39
C LEU A 486 11.48 20.40 -13.51
N PHE A 487 12.25 20.85 -14.50
CA PHE A 487 13.55 20.27 -14.85
C PHE A 487 14.65 21.32 -15.11
N SER A 488 14.58 22.49 -14.47
CA SER A 488 15.60 23.54 -14.60
C SER A 488 17.02 23.04 -14.26
N GLU A 489 18.00 23.48 -15.04
CA GLU A 489 19.42 23.11 -14.89
C GLU A 489 20.05 23.66 -13.59
N ASP A 490 19.48 24.75 -13.05
CA ASP A 490 19.94 25.39 -11.80
C ASP A 490 19.52 24.65 -10.50
N GLY A 491 19.00 23.42 -10.63
CA GLY A 491 18.92 22.47 -9.51
C GLY A 491 17.73 22.65 -8.54
N GLY A 492 16.67 23.34 -8.92
CA GLY A 492 15.49 23.51 -8.06
C GLY A 492 14.15 23.64 -8.79
N ARG A 493 13.19 22.77 -8.44
CA ARG A 493 11.77 22.97 -8.78
C ARG A 493 11.27 24.25 -8.09
N SER A 494 10.89 25.28 -8.85
CA SER A 494 10.25 26.45 -8.27
C SER A 494 8.79 26.12 -7.93
N GLU A 495 8.53 25.77 -6.66
CA GLU A 495 7.19 25.50 -6.14
C GLU A 495 6.23 26.69 -6.38
N PHE A 496 6.74 27.92 -6.29
CA PHE A 496 5.97 29.11 -6.60
C PHE A 496 5.60 29.18 -8.08
N ALA A 497 6.56 29.01 -8.99
CA ALA A 497 6.29 29.06 -10.43
C ALA A 497 5.33 27.95 -10.87
N LEU A 498 5.44 26.74 -10.29
CA LEU A 498 4.54 25.64 -10.59
C LEU A 498 3.10 25.93 -10.16
N ARG A 499 2.90 26.62 -9.02
CA ARG A 499 1.56 27.00 -8.54
C ARG A 499 0.90 28.04 -9.43
N GLU A 500 1.65 29.08 -9.81
CA GLU A 500 1.17 30.13 -10.71
C GLU A 500 0.81 29.52 -12.07
N TRP A 501 1.72 28.72 -12.65
CA TRP A 501 1.50 28.07 -13.94
C TRP A 501 0.31 27.10 -13.90
N ALA A 502 0.17 26.31 -12.84
CA ALA A 502 -0.95 25.37 -12.72
C ALA A 502 -2.31 26.06 -12.58
N GLN A 503 -2.35 27.32 -12.10
CA GLN A 503 -3.58 28.12 -12.10
C GLN A 503 -3.92 28.67 -13.48
N SER A 504 -2.91 29.02 -14.28
CA SER A 504 -3.10 29.53 -15.64
C SER A 504 -3.31 28.45 -16.69
N PHE A 505 -3.09 27.16 -16.35
CA PHE A 505 -3.29 26.07 -17.28
C PHE A 505 -4.75 26.02 -17.78
N PRO A 506 -5.00 25.88 -19.09
CA PRO A 506 -6.36 25.92 -19.62
C PRO A 506 -7.26 24.85 -19.01
N ILE A 507 -8.45 25.27 -18.61
CA ILE A 507 -9.48 24.39 -18.03
C ILE A 507 -10.39 23.81 -19.13
N GLU A 508 -10.46 24.50 -20.27
CA GLU A 508 -11.28 24.10 -21.42
C GLU A 508 -10.67 22.90 -22.16
N LYS A 509 -11.50 22.24 -22.96
CA LYS A 509 -11.05 21.16 -23.83
C LYS A 509 -10.07 21.70 -24.87
N ILE A 510 -8.92 21.04 -24.96
CA ILE A 510 -7.90 21.34 -25.96
C ILE A 510 -8.00 20.26 -27.03
N GLU A 511 -8.44 20.62 -28.23
CA GLU A 511 -8.80 19.66 -29.28
C GLU A 511 -7.67 18.70 -29.66
N PRO A 512 -6.40 19.15 -29.81
CA PRO A 512 -5.29 18.22 -30.02
C PRO A 512 -5.05 17.25 -28.85
N PHE A 513 -5.33 17.66 -27.61
CA PHE A 513 -5.22 16.79 -26.44
C PHE A 513 -6.32 15.74 -26.42
N ASP A 514 -7.56 16.12 -26.76
CA ASP A 514 -8.66 15.14 -26.90
C ASP A 514 -8.34 14.10 -27.97
N LYS A 515 -7.88 14.53 -29.16
CA LYS A 515 -7.45 13.62 -30.22
C LYS A 515 -6.30 12.70 -29.82
N ALA A 516 -5.30 13.22 -29.11
CA ALA A 516 -4.20 12.40 -28.60
C ALA A 516 -4.71 11.37 -27.57
N LYS A 517 -5.61 11.77 -26.66
CA LYS A 517 -6.26 10.88 -25.70
C LYS A 517 -7.06 9.78 -26.40
N GLU A 518 -7.77 10.09 -27.49
CA GLU A 518 -8.47 9.09 -28.31
C GLU A 518 -7.52 8.03 -28.87
N ARG A 519 -6.33 8.43 -29.35
CA ARG A 519 -5.30 7.47 -29.80
C ARG A 519 -4.79 6.58 -28.68
N LEU A 520 -4.58 7.15 -27.49
CA LEU A 520 -4.20 6.34 -26.33
C LEU A 520 -5.32 5.39 -25.89
N ASN A 521 -6.58 5.81 -25.95
CA ASN A 521 -7.74 4.94 -25.68
C ASN A 521 -7.79 3.75 -26.65
N LEU A 522 -7.51 3.98 -27.94
CA LEU A 522 -7.39 2.91 -28.93
C LEU A 522 -6.22 1.98 -28.61
N ALA A 523 -5.06 2.52 -28.21
CA ALA A 523 -3.91 1.72 -27.81
C ALA A 523 -4.26 0.81 -26.62
N MET A 524 -4.96 1.35 -25.61
CA MET A 524 -5.43 0.57 -24.48
C MET A 524 -6.55 -0.41 -24.82
N SER A 525 -7.29 -0.19 -25.91
CA SER A 525 -8.23 -1.18 -26.43
C SER A 525 -7.51 -2.38 -27.04
N VAL A 526 -6.38 -2.16 -27.73
CA VAL A 526 -5.51 -3.24 -28.24
C VAL A 526 -4.87 -4.02 -27.08
N VAL A 527 -4.33 -3.32 -26.08
CA VAL A 527 -3.79 -3.93 -24.85
C VAL A 527 -4.88 -4.74 -24.13
N GLY A 528 -6.04 -4.14 -23.91
CA GLY A 528 -7.17 -4.77 -23.25
C GLY A 528 -7.63 -6.04 -23.94
N LYS A 529 -7.70 -6.03 -25.29
CA LYS A 529 -8.00 -7.23 -26.08
C LYS A 529 -6.92 -8.31 -25.93
N SER A 530 -5.65 -7.94 -25.99
CA SER A 530 -4.54 -8.90 -25.85
C SER A 530 -4.53 -9.57 -24.47
N ILE A 531 -4.75 -8.79 -23.41
CA ILE A 531 -4.88 -9.32 -22.04
C ILE A 531 -6.14 -10.17 -21.92
N ASN A 532 -7.26 -9.71 -22.50
CA ASN A 532 -8.52 -10.45 -22.52
C ASN A 532 -8.36 -11.86 -23.08
N ASP A 533 -7.57 -12.04 -24.14
CA ASP A 533 -7.38 -13.34 -24.79
C ASP A 533 -6.62 -14.34 -23.90
N MET A 534 -6.00 -13.86 -22.83
CA MET A 534 -5.31 -14.69 -21.83
C MET A 534 -6.20 -15.05 -20.64
N TRP A 535 -7.52 -14.84 -20.70
CA TRP A 535 -8.43 -15.09 -19.57
C TRP A 535 -8.33 -16.49 -18.96
N GLU A 536 -8.05 -17.52 -19.77
CA GLU A 536 -7.85 -18.90 -19.30
C GLU A 536 -6.37 -19.30 -19.20
N SER A 537 -5.44 -18.35 -19.32
CA SER A 537 -4.01 -18.62 -19.19
C SER A 537 -3.62 -18.88 -17.73
N ASP A 538 -2.67 -19.80 -17.50
CA ASP A 538 -2.03 -20.09 -16.20
C ASP A 538 -1.49 -18.84 -15.48
N ARG A 539 -1.25 -17.75 -16.22
CA ARG A 539 -0.92 -16.45 -15.64
C ARG A 539 -2.00 -15.95 -14.66
N TYR A 540 -3.26 -16.19 -14.99
CA TYR A 540 -4.41 -15.63 -14.29
C TYR A 540 -5.24 -16.69 -13.56
N VAL A 541 -5.35 -17.90 -14.13
CA VAL A 541 -6.05 -19.06 -13.56
C VAL A 541 -5.24 -19.70 -12.43
N ARG A 542 -5.91 -20.36 -11.50
CA ARG A 542 -5.28 -21.27 -10.53
C ARG A 542 -5.56 -22.70 -11.00
N GLU A 543 -4.55 -23.55 -11.09
CA GLU A 543 -4.79 -25.00 -11.14
C GLU A 543 -5.47 -25.40 -9.82
N GLU A 544 -6.67 -25.95 -9.90
CA GLU A 544 -7.25 -26.72 -8.81
C GLU A 544 -6.42 -28.00 -8.72
N PHE A 545 -5.67 -28.16 -7.63
CA PHE A 545 -5.15 -29.48 -7.31
C PHE A 545 -6.38 -30.33 -7.00
N GLU A 546 -6.68 -31.30 -7.86
CA GLU A 546 -7.58 -32.40 -7.51
C GLU A 546 -7.06 -32.96 -6.18
N ASP A 547 -7.89 -32.89 -5.14
CA ASP A 547 -7.68 -33.64 -3.92
C ASP A 547 -7.51 -35.10 -4.34
N VAL A 548 -6.27 -35.58 -4.33
CA VAL A 548 -6.00 -37.01 -4.46
C VAL A 548 -6.49 -37.62 -3.16
N SER A 549 -7.74 -38.11 -3.23
CA SER A 549 -8.45 -38.90 -2.21
C SER A 549 -7.61 -40.04 -1.65
#